data_AF-A0A927VDA7-F1
#
_entry.id   AF-A0A927VDA7-F1
#
_cell.length_a   1.000
_cell.length_b   1.000
_cell.length_c   1.000
_cell.angle_alpha   90.00
_cell.angle_beta   90.00
_cell.angle_gamma   90.00
#
_symmetry.space_group_name_H-M   'P 1'
#
loop_
_entity.id
_entity.type
_entity.pdbx_description
1 polymer ?
#
loop_
_entity_poly.entity_id
_entity_poly.type
_entity_poly.pdbx_seq_one_letter_code
_entity_poly.pdbx_strand_id
1 'polypeptide(L)'
;MGKIDYELYQVKHGEEHRDLMFTNMKLIDKLKLNIEQSHYDKVYSGSEDNKSSVNEVLESLFVKFNLHFPSDYRARSMSVSDIVVLNDHGKKQAYFCDSFGFVEVPQFLQSNVRVTDLTDGLAVDGHIGTWHTVESMHLGETQLFLMEHDEYGDETACVIVDSSGKLLAEDVWNGFDQEVLDMIIEEQGIVLSQAASTQENNTTVMLADVGSQLLQTGNEPDNYLAAAEGYSEENYNMIDGRIDVQSKLTPEDDTETQPEVKNEKRPSVLAKLKEKQASVTESNKTDPPVKKSKDNISLD
;
A
#
# COMPACT_ATOMS: atom_id res chain seq x y z
N MET A 1 24.82 30.64 -17.30
CA MET A 1 24.29 29.67 -16.33
C MET A 1 23.46 30.42 -15.32
N GLY A 2 22.24 29.96 -15.02
CA GLY A 2 21.52 30.43 -13.83
C GLY A 2 22.23 29.97 -12.56
N LYS A 3 21.76 30.43 -11.40
CA LYS A 3 22.14 29.85 -10.11
C LYS A 3 20.97 29.05 -9.58
N ILE A 4 21.27 27.98 -8.88
CA ILE A 4 20.28 27.17 -8.16
C ILE A 4 20.58 27.28 -6.67
N ASP A 5 19.56 27.57 -5.88
CA ASP A 5 19.70 27.60 -4.43
C ASP A 5 19.65 26.17 -3.89
N TYR A 6 20.36 25.91 -2.81
CA TYR A 6 20.37 24.60 -2.18
C TYR A 6 20.37 24.70 -0.67
N GLU A 7 19.84 23.67 -0.03
CA GLU A 7 19.85 23.45 1.41
C GLU A 7 20.38 22.05 1.69
N LEU A 8 21.27 21.92 2.68
CA LEU A 8 21.82 20.65 3.12
C LEU A 8 21.22 20.29 4.48
N TYR A 9 20.67 19.09 4.54
CA TYR A 9 20.05 18.49 5.71
C TYR A 9 20.84 17.26 6.15
N GLN A 10 21.09 17.15 7.45
CA GLN A 10 21.75 15.99 8.05
C GLN A 10 20.89 15.44 9.19
N VAL A 11 20.88 14.12 9.35
CA VAL A 11 20.14 13.44 10.42
C VAL A 11 20.52 14.03 11.78
N LYS A 12 19.52 14.37 12.59
CA LYS A 12 19.69 14.91 13.94
C LYS A 12 20.52 13.97 14.81
N HIS A 13 21.35 14.55 15.68
CA HIS A 13 22.07 13.78 16.66
C HIS A 13 21.13 13.33 17.79
N GLY A 14 20.96 12.02 17.95
CA GLY A 14 20.16 11.41 19.01
C GLY A 14 20.11 9.89 18.86
N GLU A 15 19.73 9.19 19.92
CA GLU A 15 19.48 7.74 19.84
C GLU A 15 18.26 7.43 18.96
N GLU A 16 17.30 8.37 18.91
CA GLU A 16 16.02 8.30 18.19
C GLU A 16 16.18 8.10 16.67
N HIS A 17 17.24 8.66 16.08
CA HIS A 17 17.47 8.64 14.63
C HIS A 17 18.78 7.92 14.25
N ARG A 18 19.37 7.18 15.21
CA ARG A 18 20.64 6.49 15.00
C ARG A 18 20.58 5.48 13.87
N ASP A 19 19.45 4.79 13.73
CA ASP A 19 19.25 3.77 12.69
C ASP A 19 19.09 4.38 11.29
N LEU A 20 18.77 5.67 11.19
CA LEU A 20 18.73 6.39 9.92
C LEU A 20 20.12 6.90 9.51
N MET A 21 21.02 7.12 10.47
CA MET A 21 22.32 7.71 10.24
C MET A 21 23.23 6.76 9.45
N PHE A 22 23.72 7.22 8.30
CA PHE A 22 24.55 6.45 7.36
C PHE A 22 23.85 5.22 6.74
N THR A 23 22.53 5.15 6.84
CA THR A 23 21.73 4.09 6.25
C THR A 23 21.37 4.44 4.82
N ASN A 24 21.49 3.48 3.91
CA ASN A 24 21.19 3.65 2.49
C ASN A 24 19.70 3.39 2.19
N MET A 25 19.22 3.77 1.00
CA MET A 25 17.80 3.62 0.66
C MET A 25 17.31 2.17 0.78
N LYS A 26 18.10 1.20 0.30
CA LYS A 26 17.74 -0.23 0.39
C LYS A 26 17.50 -0.70 1.82
N LEU A 27 18.23 -0.16 2.79
CA LEU A 27 18.07 -0.50 4.20
C LEU A 27 16.94 0.31 4.84
N ILE A 28 16.73 1.56 4.44
CA ILE A 28 15.57 2.37 4.85
C ILE A 28 14.29 1.63 4.52
N ASP A 29 14.14 1.15 3.27
CA ASP A 29 12.96 0.39 2.84
C ASP A 29 12.81 -0.92 3.62
N LYS A 30 13.92 -1.66 3.78
CA LYS A 30 13.92 -2.96 4.47
C LYS A 30 13.55 -2.84 5.96
N LEU A 31 13.99 -1.76 6.60
CA LEU A 31 13.74 -1.49 8.01
C LEU A 31 12.48 -0.64 8.22
N LYS A 32 11.81 -0.22 7.14
CA LYS A 32 10.64 0.67 7.14
C LYS A 32 10.90 1.96 7.95
N LEU A 33 12.08 2.56 7.75
CA LEU A 33 12.43 3.83 8.37
C LEU A 33 11.81 4.99 7.58
N ASN A 34 11.34 6.02 8.29
CA ASN A 34 10.73 7.19 7.63
C ASN A 34 11.72 8.34 7.43
N ILE A 35 11.72 8.93 6.23
CA ILE A 35 12.51 10.11 5.86
C ILE A 35 11.63 11.36 5.99
N GLU A 36 11.56 11.91 7.19
CA GLU A 36 10.82 13.14 7.48
C GLU A 36 11.75 14.31 7.75
N GLN A 37 11.36 15.53 7.36
CA GLN A 37 12.15 16.74 7.67
C GLN A 37 12.34 16.95 9.18
N SER A 38 11.40 16.46 10.01
CA SER A 38 11.46 16.48 11.47
C SER A 38 12.70 15.74 12.03
N HIS A 39 13.20 14.71 11.34
CA HIS A 39 14.35 13.88 11.73
C HIS A 39 15.70 14.52 11.37
N TYR A 40 15.69 15.66 10.68
CA TYR A 40 16.87 16.29 10.10
C TYR A 40 17.07 17.72 10.61
N ASP A 41 18.32 18.14 10.68
CA ASP A 41 18.70 19.53 10.86
C ASP A 41 19.16 20.13 9.53
N LYS A 42 18.64 21.31 9.20
CA LYS A 42 19.21 22.13 8.12
C LYS A 42 20.58 22.66 8.58
N VAL A 43 21.65 22.06 8.07
CA VAL A 43 23.02 22.37 8.51
C VAL A 43 23.71 23.43 7.65
N TYR A 44 23.26 23.63 6.41
CA TYR A 44 23.84 24.62 5.52
C TYR A 44 22.87 25.02 4.41
N SER A 45 23.10 26.19 3.81
CA SER A 45 22.40 26.62 2.60
C SER A 45 23.28 27.57 1.79
N GLY A 46 23.08 27.61 0.48
CA GLY A 46 23.80 28.51 -0.41
C GLY A 46 23.24 28.46 -1.82
N SER A 47 24.02 28.97 -2.77
CA SER A 47 23.71 28.86 -4.20
C SER A 47 24.88 28.21 -4.92
N GLU A 48 24.56 27.44 -5.95
CA GLU A 48 25.51 26.77 -6.84
C GLU A 48 25.22 27.15 -8.29
N ASP A 49 26.20 27.01 -9.17
CA ASP A 49 25.96 27.23 -10.59
C ASP A 49 24.99 26.16 -11.11
N ASN A 50 23.91 26.59 -11.77
CA ASN A 50 22.95 25.68 -12.38
C ASN A 50 23.60 25.05 -13.62
N LYS A 51 23.96 23.77 -13.54
CA LYS A 51 24.69 23.04 -14.59
C LYS A 51 23.73 22.42 -15.61
N SER A 52 24.26 21.56 -16.50
CA SER A 52 23.47 20.97 -17.59
C SER A 52 22.46 19.94 -17.08
N SER A 53 22.74 19.32 -15.93
CA SER A 53 21.84 18.36 -15.27
C SER A 53 21.84 18.54 -13.76
N VAL A 54 20.73 18.14 -13.13
CA VAL A 54 20.59 18.08 -11.67
C VAL A 54 21.72 17.25 -11.05
N ASN A 55 22.05 16.11 -11.65
CA ASN A 55 23.10 15.22 -11.15
C ASN A 55 24.47 15.92 -11.11
N GLU A 56 24.83 16.70 -12.15
CA GLU A 56 26.08 17.47 -12.15
C GLU A 56 26.15 18.51 -11.04
N VAL A 57 25.00 19.09 -10.65
CA VAL A 57 24.89 20.03 -9.52
C VAL A 57 25.10 19.27 -8.21
N LEU A 58 24.41 18.14 -8.01
CA LEU A 58 24.51 17.32 -6.81
C LEU A 58 25.93 16.78 -6.60
N GLU A 59 26.59 16.28 -7.65
CA GLU A 59 27.99 15.86 -7.62
C GLU A 59 28.93 17.02 -7.28
N SER A 60 28.64 18.23 -7.78
CA SER A 60 29.38 19.45 -7.42
C SER A 60 29.30 19.73 -5.92
N LEU A 61 28.10 19.60 -5.36
CA LEU A 61 27.86 19.82 -3.94
C LEU A 61 28.55 18.74 -3.11
N PHE A 62 28.50 17.47 -3.54
CA PHE A 62 29.22 16.38 -2.90
C PHE A 62 30.72 16.65 -2.81
N VAL A 63 31.34 17.06 -3.92
CA VAL A 63 32.76 17.46 -3.96
C VAL A 63 33.01 18.66 -3.05
N LYS A 64 32.15 19.68 -3.08
CA LYS A 64 32.28 20.89 -2.27
C LYS A 64 32.30 20.60 -0.77
N PHE A 65 31.40 19.75 -0.29
CA PHE A 65 31.26 19.43 1.14
C PHE A 65 32.21 18.35 1.65
N ASN A 66 32.93 17.66 0.76
CA ASN A 66 33.88 16.61 1.13
C ASN A 66 35.35 16.94 0.85
N LEU A 67 35.64 17.80 -0.13
CA LEU A 67 37.02 18.15 -0.49
C LEU A 67 37.37 19.62 -0.24
N HIS A 68 36.44 20.54 -0.52
CA HIS A 68 36.73 21.97 -0.43
C HIS A 68 36.39 22.58 0.93
N PHE A 69 35.28 22.14 1.53
CA PHE A 69 34.71 22.65 2.78
C PHE A 69 34.54 24.18 2.78
N PRO A 70 33.32 24.70 2.59
CA PRO A 70 33.08 26.14 2.73
C PRO A 70 33.59 26.68 4.07
N SER A 71 34.16 27.88 4.09
CA SER A 71 34.87 28.43 5.26
C SER A 71 34.01 28.57 6.52
N ASP A 72 32.70 28.71 6.34
CA ASP A 72 31.66 28.82 7.36
C ASP A 72 30.93 27.49 7.63
N TYR A 73 31.28 26.42 6.92
CA TYR A 73 30.74 25.08 7.15
C TYR A 73 31.28 24.49 8.45
N ARG A 74 30.39 24.04 9.34
CA ARG A 74 30.75 23.48 10.66
C ARG A 74 30.10 22.12 10.94
N ALA A 75 29.29 21.62 10.02
CA ALA A 75 28.68 20.31 10.14
C ALA A 75 29.62 19.20 9.61
N ARG A 76 29.18 17.95 9.70
CA ARG A 76 29.99 16.81 9.24
C ARG A 76 30.07 16.77 7.72
N SER A 77 31.06 16.07 7.19
CA SER A 77 31.14 15.73 5.76
C SER A 77 29.81 15.19 5.22
N MET A 78 29.54 15.50 3.95
CA MET A 78 28.35 15.00 3.26
C MET A 78 28.51 13.49 3.03
N SER A 79 27.52 12.71 3.42
CA SER A 79 27.57 11.25 3.30
C SER A 79 26.19 10.64 3.06
N VAL A 80 26.16 9.31 2.92
CA VAL A 80 24.92 8.51 2.93
C VAL A 80 24.02 8.95 4.09
N SER A 81 22.71 9.00 3.86
CA SER A 81 21.66 9.56 4.73
C SER A 81 21.43 11.06 4.67
N ASP A 82 22.31 11.84 4.04
CA ASP A 82 22.13 13.29 3.92
C ASP A 82 21.13 13.64 2.83
N ILE A 83 20.48 14.80 2.97
CA ILE A 83 19.50 15.28 1.98
C ILE A 83 19.91 16.65 1.47
N VAL A 84 19.91 16.79 0.14
CA VAL A 84 20.10 18.06 -0.55
C VAL A 84 18.75 18.47 -1.13
N VAL A 85 18.24 19.61 -0.68
CA VAL A 85 17.08 20.25 -1.31
C VAL A 85 17.59 21.28 -2.29
N LEU A 86 17.30 21.10 -3.58
CA LEU A 86 17.54 22.08 -4.62
C LEU A 86 16.29 22.93 -4.80
N ASN A 87 16.48 24.24 -5.00
CA ASN A 87 15.43 25.20 -5.24
C ASN A 87 15.75 25.98 -6.52
N ASP A 88 15.06 25.61 -7.61
CA ASP A 88 15.17 26.28 -8.90
C ASP A 88 13.98 27.23 -9.09
N HIS A 89 14.20 28.52 -8.87
CA HIS A 89 13.19 29.57 -9.03
C HIS A 89 11.84 29.27 -8.34
N GLY A 90 11.88 28.63 -7.16
CA GLY A 90 10.68 28.28 -6.37
C GLY A 90 10.25 26.81 -6.50
N LYS A 91 10.80 26.06 -7.47
CA LYS A 91 10.60 24.61 -7.58
C LYS A 91 11.60 23.88 -6.69
N LYS A 92 11.13 23.36 -5.56
CA LYS A 92 11.94 22.57 -4.64
C LYS A 92 11.92 21.09 -5.03
N GLN A 93 13.08 20.46 -5.07
CA GLN A 93 13.25 19.01 -5.22
C GLN A 93 14.26 18.53 -4.18
N ALA A 94 13.96 17.42 -3.49
CA ALA A 94 14.81 16.87 -2.45
C ALA A 94 15.49 15.60 -2.93
N TYR A 95 16.78 15.48 -2.64
CA TYR A 95 17.62 14.37 -3.07
C TYR A 95 18.38 13.78 -1.90
N PHE A 96 18.16 12.50 -1.66
CA PHE A 96 18.87 11.69 -0.68
C PHE A 96 20.22 11.24 -1.24
N CYS A 97 21.29 11.47 -0.47
CA CYS A 97 22.62 10.94 -0.76
C CYS A 97 22.61 9.44 -0.46
N ASP A 98 22.69 8.61 -1.48
CA ASP A 98 22.74 7.15 -1.34
C ASP A 98 24.18 6.63 -1.45
N SER A 99 24.35 5.32 -1.31
CA SER A 99 25.64 4.62 -1.50
C SER A 99 26.23 4.87 -2.88
N PHE A 100 25.36 5.11 -3.88
CA PHE A 100 25.73 5.41 -5.26
C PHE A 100 24.87 6.57 -5.76
N GLY A 101 25.47 7.76 -5.81
CA GLY A 101 24.80 8.96 -6.31
C GLY A 101 23.66 9.42 -5.41
N PHE A 102 22.61 9.95 -6.03
CA PHE A 102 21.49 10.58 -5.35
C PHE A 102 20.16 9.99 -5.82
N VAL A 103 19.23 9.85 -4.88
CA VAL A 103 17.86 9.37 -5.11
C VAL A 103 16.89 10.49 -4.78
N GLU A 104 15.90 10.75 -5.63
CA GLU A 104 14.89 11.76 -5.35
C GLU A 104 13.94 11.28 -4.23
N VAL A 105 13.69 12.16 -3.26
CA VAL A 105 12.84 11.90 -2.08
C VAL A 105 11.80 13.01 -1.92
N PRO A 106 10.77 13.06 -2.80
CA PRO A 106 9.78 14.14 -2.80
C PRO A 106 9.00 14.22 -1.47
N GLN A 107 8.82 13.11 -0.76
CA GLN A 107 8.13 13.05 0.53
C GLN A 107 8.81 13.93 1.61
N PHE A 108 10.13 14.17 1.49
CA PHE A 108 10.88 15.00 2.43
C PHE A 108 10.35 16.45 2.49
N LEU A 109 9.85 16.97 1.37
CA LEU A 109 9.31 18.32 1.26
C LEU A 109 7.86 18.44 1.76
N GLN A 110 7.21 17.31 2.06
CA GLN A 110 5.77 17.25 2.31
C GLN A 110 5.39 17.23 3.79
N SER A 111 6.37 17.29 4.69
CA SER A 111 6.22 17.24 6.15
C SER A 111 5.36 18.33 6.80
N ASN A 112 4.67 19.17 6.03
CA ASN A 112 3.66 20.13 6.51
C ASN A 112 2.45 20.26 5.56
N VAL A 113 2.29 19.37 4.57
CA VAL A 113 1.15 19.39 3.67
C VAL A 113 -0.02 18.75 4.40
N ARG A 114 -1.00 19.57 4.78
CA ARG A 114 -2.28 19.07 5.25
C ARG A 114 -3.07 18.63 4.03
N VAL A 115 -3.35 17.34 3.93
CA VAL A 115 -4.19 16.81 2.87
C VAL A 115 -5.61 17.36 3.04
N THR A 116 -6.14 17.85 1.95
CA THR A 116 -7.48 18.40 1.76
C THR A 116 -8.10 17.81 0.49
N ASP A 117 -9.39 18.04 0.26
CA ASP A 117 -10.10 17.58 -0.94
C ASP A 117 -9.58 18.16 -2.26
N LEU A 118 -8.66 19.13 -2.21
CA LEU A 118 -8.05 19.79 -3.36
C LEU A 118 -6.54 19.49 -3.47
N THR A 119 -6.04 18.49 -2.72
CA THR A 119 -4.62 18.13 -2.78
C THR A 119 -4.31 17.51 -4.12
N ASP A 120 -3.24 17.99 -4.72
CA ASP A 120 -2.72 17.55 -6.01
C ASP A 120 -1.19 17.48 -5.90
N GLY A 121 -0.56 16.52 -6.56
CA GLY A 121 0.88 16.40 -6.55
C GLY A 121 1.46 15.85 -5.23
N LEU A 122 0.68 15.12 -4.41
CA LEU A 122 1.17 14.51 -3.17
C LEU A 122 2.04 13.29 -3.49
N ALA A 123 3.22 13.17 -2.90
CA ALA A 123 4.05 11.98 -3.08
C ALA A 123 3.91 11.10 -1.85
N VAL A 124 3.32 9.93 -2.04
CA VAL A 124 2.99 9.02 -0.94
C VAL A 124 4.20 8.12 -0.66
N ASP A 125 4.55 7.97 0.62
CA ASP A 125 5.71 7.15 1.00
C ASP A 125 5.57 5.71 0.53
N GLY A 126 6.65 5.12 0.03
CA GLY A 126 6.65 3.77 -0.57
C GLY A 126 6.06 3.69 -2.00
N HIS A 127 5.46 4.77 -2.53
CA HIS A 127 4.88 4.80 -3.87
C HIS A 127 5.62 5.77 -4.80
N ILE A 128 5.83 5.34 -6.04
CA ILE A 128 6.43 6.18 -7.08
C ILE A 128 5.36 7.11 -7.64
N GLY A 129 5.75 8.35 -7.93
CA GLY A 129 4.90 9.33 -8.60
C GLY A 129 4.22 10.27 -7.61
N THR A 130 3.22 10.97 -8.13
CA THR A 130 2.40 11.92 -7.36
C THR A 130 0.93 11.55 -7.48
N TRP A 131 0.16 11.98 -6.49
CA TRP A 131 -1.21 11.57 -6.29
C TRP A 131 -2.09 12.78 -5.94
N HIS A 132 -3.34 12.76 -6.38
CA HIS A 132 -4.34 13.77 -6.07
C HIS A 132 -5.52 13.14 -5.34
N THR A 133 -6.22 13.96 -4.56
CA THR A 133 -7.38 13.51 -3.79
C THR A 133 -8.60 13.34 -4.70
N VAL A 134 -9.22 12.16 -4.64
CA VAL A 134 -10.46 11.86 -5.37
C VAL A 134 -11.68 11.75 -4.47
N GLU A 135 -11.49 11.25 -3.25
CA GLU A 135 -12.56 11.10 -2.26
C GLU A 135 -11.99 11.30 -0.85
N SER A 136 -12.84 11.73 0.09
CA SER A 136 -12.47 11.79 1.50
C SER A 136 -13.59 11.29 2.39
N MET A 137 -13.20 10.67 3.51
CA MET A 137 -14.12 10.08 4.49
C MET A 137 -13.66 10.41 5.90
N HIS A 138 -14.62 10.61 6.82
CA HIS A 138 -14.31 10.76 8.24
C HIS A 138 -14.44 9.40 8.94
N LEU A 139 -13.35 8.93 9.53
CA LEU A 139 -13.28 7.74 10.34
C LEU A 139 -12.97 8.13 11.79
N GLY A 140 -14.02 8.23 12.62
CA GLY A 140 -13.90 8.78 13.97
C GLY A 140 -13.55 10.27 13.94
N GLU A 141 -12.41 10.64 14.54
CA GLU A 141 -11.85 12.00 14.48
C GLU A 141 -10.83 12.18 13.34
N THR A 142 -10.47 11.10 12.65
CA THR A 142 -9.47 11.12 11.58
C THR A 142 -10.15 11.30 10.23
N GLN A 143 -9.67 12.23 9.42
CA GLN A 143 -10.08 12.35 8.02
C GLN A 143 -9.13 11.55 7.14
N LEU A 144 -9.70 10.66 6.33
CA LEU A 144 -9.05 9.81 5.36
C LEU A 144 -9.27 10.38 3.96
N PHE A 145 -8.28 10.21 3.09
CA PHE A 145 -8.31 10.66 1.71
C PHE A 145 -7.92 9.51 0.81
N LEU A 146 -8.79 9.19 -0.14
CA LEU A 146 -8.50 8.30 -1.24
C LEU A 146 -7.75 9.11 -2.31
N MET A 147 -6.58 8.59 -2.68
CA MET A 147 -5.65 9.25 -3.58
C MET A 147 -5.51 8.42 -4.86
N GLU A 148 -5.60 9.09 -6.01
CA GLU A 148 -5.40 8.51 -7.34
C GLU A 148 -4.08 9.02 -7.93
N HIS A 149 -3.39 8.18 -8.70
CA HIS A 149 -2.10 8.52 -9.26
C HIS A 149 -2.25 9.54 -10.41
N ASP A 150 -1.46 10.61 -10.39
CA ASP A 150 -1.62 11.73 -11.33
C ASP A 150 -1.30 11.35 -12.79
N GLU A 151 -0.29 10.51 -13.01
CA GLU A 151 0.09 10.05 -14.36
C GLU A 151 -0.72 8.86 -14.89
N TYR A 152 -1.08 7.91 -14.02
CA TYR A 152 -1.65 6.61 -14.41
C TYR A 152 -3.14 6.46 -14.08
N GLY A 153 -3.72 7.37 -13.28
CA GLY A 153 -5.14 7.38 -12.97
C GLY A 153 -5.67 6.03 -12.48
N ASP A 154 -6.68 5.53 -13.18
CA ASP A 154 -7.38 4.26 -12.94
C ASP A 154 -6.60 3.01 -13.37
N GLU A 155 -5.44 3.17 -14.04
CA GLU A 155 -4.55 2.05 -14.35
C GLU A 155 -3.76 1.57 -13.13
N THR A 156 -3.71 2.40 -12.07
CA THR A 156 -3.07 2.09 -10.79
C THR A 156 -4.08 1.99 -9.67
N ALA A 157 -3.82 1.11 -8.70
CA ALA A 157 -4.61 1.05 -7.49
C ALA A 157 -4.48 2.37 -6.71
N CYS A 158 -5.58 2.84 -6.12
CA CYS A 158 -5.57 4.00 -5.25
C CYS A 158 -4.83 3.71 -3.95
N VAL A 159 -4.41 4.77 -3.27
CA VAL A 159 -3.84 4.70 -1.91
C VAL A 159 -4.68 5.54 -0.96
N ILE A 160 -4.77 5.13 0.30
CA ILE A 160 -5.47 5.91 1.33
C ILE A 160 -4.43 6.56 2.23
N VAL A 161 -4.57 7.86 2.43
CA VAL A 161 -3.73 8.65 3.33
C VAL A 161 -4.56 9.35 4.39
N ASP A 162 -3.92 9.74 5.50
CA ASP A 162 -4.53 10.61 6.50
C ASP A 162 -4.40 12.10 6.16
N SER A 163 -4.96 12.97 7.01
CA SER A 163 -4.82 14.44 6.85
C SER A 163 -3.39 14.98 6.92
N SER A 164 -2.42 14.18 7.36
CA SER A 164 -0.99 14.52 7.34
C SER A 164 -0.25 14.00 6.11
N GLY A 165 -0.92 13.23 5.24
CA GLY A 165 -0.32 12.59 4.07
C GLY A 165 0.36 11.26 4.39
N LYS A 166 0.17 10.70 5.59
CA LYS A 166 0.68 9.39 5.96
C LYS A 166 -0.13 8.29 5.27
N LEU A 167 0.55 7.34 4.63
CA LEU A 167 -0.08 6.16 4.04
C LEU A 167 -0.75 5.28 5.12
N LEU A 168 -2.00 4.92 4.87
CA LEU A 168 -2.83 4.06 5.73
C LEU A 168 -3.24 2.77 5.04
N ALA A 169 -3.40 2.77 3.72
CA ALA A 169 -3.66 1.57 2.94
C ALA A 169 -3.11 1.72 1.52
N GLU A 170 -2.51 0.65 1.01
CA GLU A 170 -2.04 0.51 -0.37
C GLU A 170 -2.95 -0.45 -1.14
N ASP A 171 -2.82 -0.47 -2.48
CA ASP A 171 -3.52 -1.39 -3.38
C ASP A 171 -5.07 -1.36 -3.29
N VAL A 172 -5.65 -0.17 -3.15
CA VAL A 172 -7.10 0.04 -3.00
C VAL A 172 -7.80 0.21 -4.35
N TRP A 173 -8.62 -0.76 -4.75
CA TRP A 173 -9.41 -0.70 -6.00
C TRP A 173 -10.86 -0.26 -5.80
N ASN A 174 -11.40 -0.45 -4.60
CA ASN A 174 -12.81 -0.21 -4.30
C ASN A 174 -13.04 0.97 -3.33
N GLY A 175 -12.03 1.84 -3.15
CA GLY A 175 -12.10 2.96 -2.22
C GLY A 175 -12.26 2.52 -0.75
N PHE A 176 -13.20 3.14 -0.03
CA PHE A 176 -13.43 2.92 1.40
C PHE A 176 -14.29 1.67 1.72
N ASP A 177 -13.87 0.51 1.22
CA ASP A 177 -14.51 -0.77 1.54
C ASP A 177 -14.34 -1.15 3.02
N GLN A 178 -15.29 -1.92 3.56
CA GLN A 178 -15.28 -2.30 4.97
C GLN A 178 -14.02 -3.07 5.39
N GLU A 179 -13.45 -3.90 4.50
CA GLU A 179 -12.20 -4.62 4.78
C GLU A 179 -10.99 -3.68 4.92
N VAL A 180 -10.92 -2.64 4.08
CA VAL A 180 -9.86 -1.62 4.12
C VAL A 180 -10.03 -0.75 5.36
N LEU A 181 -11.27 -0.36 5.68
CA LEU A 181 -11.57 0.40 6.89
C LEU A 181 -11.25 -0.40 8.15
N ASP A 182 -11.63 -1.67 8.22
CA ASP A 182 -11.34 -2.54 9.37
C ASP A 182 -9.81 -2.67 9.58
N MET A 183 -9.04 -2.82 8.50
CA MET A 183 -7.57 -2.80 8.56
C MET A 183 -7.03 -1.48 9.14
N ILE A 184 -7.50 -0.33 8.64
CA ILE A 184 -7.05 0.98 9.11
C ILE A 184 -7.45 1.21 10.58
N ILE A 185 -8.65 0.79 10.98
CA ILE A 185 -9.14 0.87 12.36
C ILE A 185 -8.22 0.08 13.29
N GLU A 186 -7.89 -1.17 12.92
CA GLU A 186 -7.00 -2.04 13.70
C GLU A 186 -5.59 -1.46 13.78
N GLU A 187 -5.04 -0.94 12.68
CA GLU A 187 -3.69 -0.40 12.63
C GLU A 187 -3.53 0.93 13.37
N GLN A 188 -4.50 1.84 13.22
CA GLN A 188 -4.47 3.14 13.89
C GLN A 188 -5.04 3.09 15.32
N GLY A 189 -5.61 1.96 15.73
CA GLY A 189 -6.26 1.81 17.04
C GLY A 189 -7.45 2.75 17.23
N ILE A 190 -8.16 3.08 16.14
CA ILE A 190 -9.29 4.01 16.17
C ILE A 190 -10.46 3.36 16.89
N VAL A 191 -10.77 3.82 18.09
CA VAL A 191 -11.98 3.37 18.79
C VAL A 191 -13.18 4.07 18.17
N LEU A 192 -13.97 3.37 17.37
CA LEU A 192 -15.29 3.83 16.95
C LEU A 192 -16.20 3.89 18.18
N SER A 193 -16.22 5.03 18.88
CA SER A 193 -17.25 5.28 19.87
C SER A 193 -18.57 5.39 19.12
N GLN A 194 -19.46 4.42 19.29
CA GLN A 194 -20.85 4.55 18.84
C GLN A 194 -21.49 5.73 19.58
N ALA A 195 -21.46 6.91 18.97
CA ALA A 195 -22.26 8.03 19.41
C ALA A 195 -23.67 7.88 18.80
N ALA A 196 -24.50 7.08 19.47
CA ALA A 196 -25.95 7.24 19.36
C ALA A 196 -26.29 8.64 19.89
N SER A 197 -26.48 9.61 18.99
CA SER A 197 -27.08 10.90 19.31
C SER A 197 -28.53 10.91 18.83
N THR A 198 -29.42 10.37 19.66
CA THR A 198 -30.83 10.79 19.63
C THR A 198 -30.89 12.20 20.21
N GLN A 199 -31.03 13.21 19.35
CA GLN A 199 -31.44 14.54 19.80
C GLN A 199 -32.97 14.62 19.79
N GLU A 200 -33.54 14.50 20.99
CA GLU A 200 -34.84 15.08 21.31
C GLU A 200 -34.70 16.59 21.50
N ASN A 201 -35.26 17.36 20.57
CA ASN A 201 -35.58 18.77 20.77
C ASN A 201 -36.74 19.16 19.86
N ASN A 202 -37.94 18.82 20.33
CA ASN A 202 -39.03 19.77 20.55
C ASN A 202 -38.97 21.04 19.68
N THR A 203 -39.81 21.08 18.64
CA THR A 203 -40.51 22.31 18.27
C THR A 203 -41.94 21.95 17.89
N THR A 204 -42.85 22.23 18.80
CA THR A 204 -44.31 22.22 18.57
C THR A 204 -44.69 23.25 17.51
N VAL A 205 -45.32 22.81 16.43
CA VAL A 205 -46.27 23.63 15.65
C VAL A 205 -47.55 22.83 15.53
N MET A 206 -48.61 23.31 16.17
CA MET A 206 -49.92 22.65 16.20
C MET A 206 -50.89 23.29 15.20
N LEU A 207 -51.52 22.39 14.42
CA LEU A 207 -52.93 22.34 14.03
C LEU A 207 -53.46 23.34 12.97
N ALA A 208 -53.82 22.80 11.80
CA ALA A 208 -55.17 23.00 11.24
C ALA A 208 -55.59 21.80 10.37
N ASP A 209 -56.78 21.32 10.69
CA ASP A 209 -57.55 20.17 10.22
C ASP A 209 -58.34 20.51 8.95
N VAL A 210 -58.21 19.72 7.87
CA VAL A 210 -59.27 19.47 6.85
C VAL A 210 -59.03 18.13 6.11
N GLY A 211 -59.85 17.11 6.43
CA GLY A 211 -60.59 16.35 5.40
C GLY A 211 -59.99 15.11 4.72
N SER A 212 -60.24 13.93 5.29
CA SER A 212 -60.92 12.74 4.71
C SER A 212 -60.51 12.09 3.35
N GLN A 213 -60.28 10.76 3.44
CA GLN A 213 -60.43 9.66 2.43
C GLN A 213 -59.29 9.50 1.37
N LEU A 214 -58.81 8.32 0.94
CA LEU A 214 -59.08 6.89 1.17
C LEU A 214 -57.90 6.08 0.56
N LEU A 215 -57.80 4.79 0.93
CA LEU A 215 -57.18 3.62 0.25
C LEU A 215 -55.82 3.06 0.75
N GLN A 216 -55.98 1.92 1.43
CA GLN A 216 -55.10 0.74 1.54
C GLN A 216 -54.39 0.44 0.20
N THR A 217 -53.14 -0.03 0.16
CA THR A 217 -52.71 -1.40 0.52
C THR A 217 -51.18 -1.50 0.75
N GLY A 218 -50.73 -2.38 1.66
CA GLY A 218 -49.36 -2.91 1.65
C GLY A 218 -48.82 -3.30 3.02
N ASN A 219 -48.79 -4.60 3.31
CA ASN A 219 -48.34 -5.23 4.55
C ASN A 219 -46.83 -5.08 4.84
N GLU A 220 -46.46 -4.79 6.09
CA GLU A 220 -45.26 -5.32 6.76
C GLU A 220 -45.68 -5.80 8.16
N PRO A 221 -45.41 -7.05 8.57
CA PRO A 221 -45.51 -7.40 9.96
C PRO A 221 -44.24 -6.97 10.68
N ASP A 222 -44.46 -6.35 11.83
CA ASP A 222 -43.50 -6.13 12.88
C ASP A 222 -42.71 -7.41 13.18
N ASN A 223 -41.41 -7.26 13.44
CA ASN A 223 -40.56 -8.19 14.18
C ASN A 223 -39.83 -9.31 13.37
N TYR A 224 -38.64 -8.98 12.87
CA TYR A 224 -37.69 -9.90 12.22
C TYR A 224 -37.18 -11.05 13.12
N LEU A 225 -37.37 -10.97 14.43
CA LEU A 225 -36.77 -11.91 15.39
C LEU A 225 -37.62 -13.17 15.65
N ALA A 226 -38.84 -13.26 15.10
CA ALA A 226 -39.75 -14.38 15.38
C ALA A 226 -39.76 -15.48 14.29
N ALA A 227 -39.14 -15.27 13.13
CA ALA A 227 -39.20 -16.21 12.00
C ALA A 227 -37.98 -17.16 11.89
N ALA A 228 -37.01 -17.07 12.79
CA ALA A 228 -35.79 -17.88 12.74
C ALA A 228 -35.90 -19.27 13.41
N GLU A 229 -36.97 -19.55 14.17
CA GLU A 229 -37.14 -20.81 14.88
C GLU A 229 -38.34 -21.59 14.32
N GLY A 230 -38.18 -22.25 13.18
CA GLY A 230 -39.31 -22.99 12.63
C GLY A 230 -39.15 -23.71 11.30
N TYR A 231 -38.00 -24.29 10.97
CA TYR A 231 -37.96 -25.27 9.88
C TYR A 231 -37.07 -26.47 10.24
N SER A 232 -37.74 -27.61 10.46
CA SER A 232 -37.17 -28.93 10.61
C SER A 232 -36.65 -29.46 9.28
N GLU A 233 -35.47 -30.06 9.30
CA GLU A 233 -34.80 -30.70 8.17
C GLU A 233 -35.53 -31.99 7.73
N GLU A 234 -36.34 -31.92 6.67
CA GLU A 234 -36.82 -33.11 5.96
C GLU A 234 -36.75 -32.88 4.45
N ASN A 235 -35.57 -33.10 3.83
CA ASN A 235 -35.42 -33.57 2.45
C ASN A 235 -33.94 -33.76 2.05
N TYR A 236 -33.27 -34.75 2.65
CA TYR A 236 -31.90 -35.14 2.35
C TYR A 236 -31.75 -36.08 1.12
N ASN A 237 -32.59 -35.94 0.07
CA ASN A 237 -32.56 -36.85 -1.09
C ASN A 237 -32.36 -36.17 -2.47
N MET A 238 -31.85 -34.93 -2.54
CA MET A 238 -31.60 -34.25 -3.83
C MET A 238 -30.12 -34.08 -4.20
N ILE A 239 -29.27 -35.10 -3.97
CA ILE A 239 -27.84 -35.02 -4.35
C ILE A 239 -27.36 -36.19 -5.24
N ASP A 240 -28.17 -37.23 -5.53
CA ASP A 240 -27.73 -38.28 -6.46
C ASP A 240 -28.65 -38.41 -7.68
N GLY A 241 -28.15 -37.93 -8.82
CA GLY A 241 -28.85 -37.84 -10.10
C GLY A 241 -28.99 -39.19 -10.82
N ARG A 242 -29.88 -40.05 -10.32
CA ARG A 242 -30.36 -41.23 -11.06
C ARG A 242 -31.87 -41.19 -11.24
N ILE A 243 -32.31 -40.79 -12.43
CA ILE A 243 -33.67 -41.04 -12.92
C ILE A 243 -33.60 -42.28 -13.80
N ASP A 244 -34.21 -43.36 -13.34
CA ASP A 244 -34.42 -44.60 -14.08
C ASP A 244 -35.80 -44.55 -14.77
N VAL A 245 -35.80 -44.74 -16.10
CA VAL A 245 -36.83 -45.33 -17.02
C VAL A 245 -38.30 -44.80 -16.98
N GLN A 246 -39.03 -44.53 -18.08
CA GLN A 246 -39.19 -45.31 -19.32
C GLN A 246 -40.03 -44.58 -20.42
N SER A 247 -39.53 -44.60 -21.67
CA SER A 247 -40.17 -44.66 -23.01
C SER A 247 -41.51 -43.95 -23.36
N LYS A 248 -41.49 -43.10 -24.41
CA LYS A 248 -42.19 -43.33 -25.71
C LYS A 248 -41.69 -42.38 -26.82
N LEU A 249 -41.64 -42.95 -28.04
CA LEU A 249 -41.20 -42.45 -29.36
C LEU A 249 -41.97 -41.18 -29.82
N THR A 250 -41.44 -40.28 -30.65
CA THR A 250 -41.17 -40.44 -32.10
C THR A 250 -40.24 -39.34 -32.70
N PRO A 251 -39.73 -39.53 -33.94
CA PRO A 251 -38.49 -38.93 -34.46
C PRO A 251 -38.74 -37.78 -35.44
N GLU A 252 -37.96 -36.70 -35.39
CA GLU A 252 -37.71 -35.83 -36.56
C GLU A 252 -36.28 -35.26 -36.52
N ASP A 253 -35.71 -35.18 -37.73
CA ASP A 253 -34.44 -34.55 -38.11
C ASP A 253 -34.23 -33.21 -37.39
N ASP A 254 -32.99 -32.95 -36.97
CA ASP A 254 -32.21 -31.92 -37.63
C ASP A 254 -30.72 -32.04 -37.25
N THR A 255 -29.93 -31.75 -38.27
CA THR A 255 -28.52 -32.02 -38.48
C THR A 255 -27.56 -31.10 -37.70
N GLU A 256 -26.29 -31.52 -37.67
CA GLU A 256 -25.06 -30.74 -37.44
C GLU A 256 -24.44 -30.65 -36.03
N THR A 257 -23.62 -31.68 -35.76
CA THR A 257 -22.20 -31.61 -35.33
C THR A 257 -21.78 -30.75 -34.13
N GLN A 258 -21.34 -31.44 -33.06
CA GLN A 258 -19.96 -31.36 -32.54
C GLN A 258 -19.48 -32.74 -32.01
N PRO A 259 -18.18 -33.08 -32.14
CA PRO A 259 -17.67 -34.41 -31.83
C PRO A 259 -17.49 -34.67 -30.32
N GLU A 260 -18.00 -35.82 -29.86
CA GLU A 260 -17.68 -36.39 -28.54
C GLU A 260 -16.19 -36.75 -28.45
N VAL A 261 -15.45 -36.06 -27.57
CA VAL A 261 -14.16 -36.57 -27.07
C VAL A 261 -14.41 -37.27 -25.74
N LYS A 262 -14.15 -38.58 -25.75
CA LYS A 262 -14.22 -39.49 -24.61
C LYS A 262 -13.46 -38.95 -23.41
N ASN A 263 -14.15 -38.86 -22.29
CA ASN A 263 -13.60 -38.46 -21.00
C ASN A 263 -12.70 -39.59 -20.44
N GLU A 264 -11.43 -39.60 -20.83
CA GLU A 264 -10.41 -40.43 -20.18
C GLU A 264 -10.12 -39.87 -18.78
N LYS A 265 -10.38 -40.68 -17.76
CA LYS A 265 -10.11 -40.36 -16.35
C LYS A 265 -8.68 -39.85 -16.19
N ARG A 266 -8.52 -38.57 -15.85
CA ARG A 266 -7.22 -38.00 -15.47
C ARG A 266 -6.72 -38.71 -14.19
N PRO A 267 -5.48 -39.22 -14.15
CA PRO A 267 -4.97 -39.91 -12.97
C PRO A 267 -4.81 -38.94 -11.79
N SER A 268 -5.23 -39.39 -10.60
CA SER A 268 -5.15 -38.62 -9.36
C SER A 268 -3.71 -38.21 -9.02
N VAL A 269 -3.52 -36.94 -8.67
CA VAL A 269 -2.25 -36.34 -8.24
C VAL A 269 -1.62 -37.11 -7.07
N LEU A 270 -2.47 -37.77 -6.25
CA LEU A 270 -2.04 -38.58 -5.11
C LEU A 270 -1.19 -39.81 -5.53
N ALA A 271 -1.47 -40.39 -6.69
CA ALA A 271 -0.70 -41.52 -7.20
C ALA A 271 0.71 -41.07 -7.65
N LYS A 272 0.81 -39.92 -8.32
CA LYS A 272 2.09 -39.32 -8.73
C LYS A 272 2.93 -38.87 -7.53
N LEU A 273 2.29 -38.42 -6.44
CA LEU A 273 3.00 -38.02 -5.22
C LEU A 273 3.67 -39.23 -4.55
N LYS A 274 2.96 -40.36 -4.44
CA LYS A 274 3.49 -41.58 -3.81
C LYS A 274 4.65 -42.19 -4.60
N GLU A 275 4.59 -42.15 -5.93
CA GLU A 275 5.66 -42.65 -6.81
C GLU A 275 6.95 -41.82 -6.66
N LYS A 276 6.84 -40.49 -6.58
CA LYS A 276 8.00 -39.61 -6.33
C LYS A 276 8.56 -39.71 -4.92
N GLN A 277 7.72 -39.98 -3.92
CA GLN A 277 8.19 -40.19 -2.55
C GLN A 277 8.99 -41.49 -2.42
N ALA A 278 8.64 -42.54 -3.17
CA ALA A 278 9.38 -43.80 -3.18
C ALA A 278 10.77 -43.67 -3.83
N SER A 279 10.90 -42.89 -4.93
CA SER A 279 12.18 -42.72 -5.64
C SER A 279 13.21 -41.87 -4.89
N VAL A 280 12.77 -40.92 -4.06
CA VAL A 280 13.66 -40.09 -3.24
C VAL A 280 14.26 -40.88 -2.06
N THR A 281 13.55 -41.90 -1.55
CA THR A 281 14.04 -42.76 -0.46
C THR A 281 15.08 -43.81 -0.85
N GLU A 282 15.17 -44.21 -2.13
CA GLU A 282 16.18 -45.17 -2.60
C GLU A 282 17.52 -44.52 -3.00
N SER A 283 17.58 -43.20 -3.18
CA SER A 283 18.76 -42.49 -3.69
C SER A 283 19.76 -42.03 -2.62
N ASN A 284 19.51 -42.30 -1.32
CA ASN A 284 20.31 -41.79 -0.19
C ASN A 284 21.06 -42.88 0.61
N LYS A 285 21.70 -43.85 -0.08
CA LYS A 285 22.69 -44.75 0.52
C LYS A 285 23.88 -44.96 -0.41
N THR A 286 25.02 -44.33 -0.08
CA THR A 286 26.45 -44.53 -0.46
C THR A 286 27.08 -43.15 -0.67
N ASP A 287 28.17 -42.66 -0.06
CA ASP A 287 29.28 -43.20 0.74
C ASP A 287 29.98 -42.04 1.51
N PRO A 288 30.89 -42.29 2.49
CA PRO A 288 31.34 -41.32 3.51
C PRO A 288 32.43 -40.30 3.07
N PRO A 289 32.61 -39.17 3.80
CA PRO A 289 33.53 -38.10 3.40
C PRO A 289 35.01 -38.39 3.73
N VAL A 290 35.85 -38.25 2.71
CA VAL A 290 37.32 -38.28 2.75
C VAL A 290 37.86 -37.04 3.47
N LYS A 291 38.70 -37.26 4.49
CA LYS A 291 39.54 -36.22 5.13
C LYS A 291 40.71 -35.85 4.20
N LYS A 292 40.96 -34.57 3.97
CA LYS A 292 42.28 -34.06 3.54
C LYS A 292 42.76 -32.99 4.52
N SER A 293 43.90 -33.26 5.13
CA SER A 293 44.64 -32.40 6.05
C SER A 293 45.67 -31.55 5.31
N LYS A 294 45.69 -30.28 5.70
CA LYS A 294 46.76 -29.26 5.68
C LYS A 294 48.14 -29.68 5.14
N ASP A 295 48.56 -29.00 4.08
CA ASP A 295 49.98 -28.86 3.72
C ASP A 295 50.53 -27.52 4.23
N ASN A 296 51.70 -27.62 4.86
CA ASN A 296 52.47 -26.55 5.46
C ASN A 296 53.19 -25.71 4.40
N ILE A 297 53.19 -24.39 4.58
CA ILE A 297 54.12 -23.47 3.90
C ILE A 297 55.31 -23.29 4.85
N SER A 298 56.50 -23.71 4.42
CA SER A 298 57.78 -23.44 5.08
C SER A 298 58.41 -22.19 4.47
N LEU A 299 58.98 -21.34 5.34
CA LEU A 299 60.00 -20.36 4.97
C LEU A 299 61.31 -21.08 4.65
N ASP A 300 61.93 -20.72 3.54
CA ASP A 300 63.35 -20.31 3.42
C ASP A 300 63.53 -19.49 2.13
#